data_AF-A0A5C6BQW1-F1
#
_entry.id   AF-A0A5C6BQW1-F1
#
_cell.length_a   1.000
_cell.length_b   1.000
_cell.length_c   1.000
_cell.angle_alpha   90.00
_cell.angle_beta   90.00
_cell.angle_gamma   90.00
#
_symmetry.space_group_name_H-M   'P 1'
#
loop_
_entity.id
_entity.type
_entity.pdbx_description
1 polymer ?
#
loop_
_entity_poly.entity_id
_entity_poly.type
_entity_poly.pdbx_seq_one_letter_code
_entity_poly.pdbx_strand_id
1 'polypeptide(L)'
;MNSKYAIITCLIAGCLPAPLFADVIVLTNRTSEAVSFQVKHQAGQKSSYTIPVKELVSIPVTAAVEIQFGSEDASQILQVEPNSVCFFHQRDQELLELNRIGFAADVANKAVVDDTDSKRQDTAPPKNDSDPPNTKICTIPVKLFVDDEEPFVRKLWEARLRARLERASKIFEQHCRVRFEVVGVDTWDSNNEVRQFTKMLAEFERESRVEPAALAIGFSSQRRILQQRTRLGGTFAPLRQHILIREWSKNMGEAERLEVLLHELGHYLGATHSPEKDSAMRPQLNDGKANLRSFRLGFDPVNTLVMCLVGDEIREHNVRYLHELTPKTRQQLQSIYREIIKITPDEPATVRMLQLLGAGTPGKPSAPKSSTVPK
;
A
#
# COMPACT_ATOMS: atom_id res chain seq x y z
N MET A 1 59.22 -35.48 29.42
CA MET A 1 57.80 -35.74 29.13
C MET A 1 57.21 -34.45 28.58
N ASN A 2 56.88 -34.43 27.28
CA ASN A 2 56.59 -33.23 26.51
C ASN A 2 55.13 -32.80 26.66
N SER A 3 54.89 -31.62 27.24
CA SER A 3 53.56 -31.00 27.33
C SER A 3 53.32 -30.14 26.08
N LYS A 4 52.40 -30.58 25.21
CA LYS A 4 51.93 -29.82 24.05
C LYS A 4 50.69 -29.03 24.46
N TYR A 5 50.81 -27.71 24.59
CA TYR A 5 49.66 -26.82 24.73
C TYR A 5 49.08 -26.51 23.34
N ALA A 6 47.87 -26.99 23.09
CA ALA A 6 47.08 -26.60 21.92
C ALA A 6 46.39 -25.28 22.21
N ILE A 7 46.80 -24.22 21.52
CA ILE A 7 46.15 -22.92 21.53
C ILE A 7 44.85 -23.04 20.70
N ILE A 8 43.71 -22.93 21.37
CA ILE A 8 42.39 -22.86 20.73
C ILE A 8 42.19 -21.42 20.28
N THR A 9 42.31 -21.19 18.97
CA THR A 9 41.99 -19.92 18.32
C THR A 9 40.48 -19.73 18.33
N CYS A 10 39.98 -18.78 19.13
CA CYS A 10 38.59 -18.32 19.06
C CYS A 10 38.29 -17.78 17.66
N LEU A 11 37.38 -18.45 16.94
CA LEU A 11 36.74 -17.91 15.75
C LEU A 11 36.03 -16.60 16.15
N ILE A 12 36.48 -15.50 15.57
CA ILE A 12 35.77 -14.22 15.59
C ILE A 12 34.45 -14.44 14.87
N ALA A 13 33.35 -14.44 15.64
CA ALA A 13 32.01 -14.38 15.09
C ALA A 13 31.90 -13.06 14.30
N GLY A 14 31.99 -13.16 12.98
CA GLY A 14 31.76 -12.03 12.09
C GLY A 14 30.32 -11.57 12.28
N CYS A 15 30.15 -10.38 12.85
CA CYS A 15 28.89 -9.66 12.81
C CYS A 15 28.53 -9.44 11.34
N LEU A 16 27.68 -10.32 10.79
CA LEU A 16 27.08 -10.07 9.50
C LEU A 16 26.26 -8.77 9.62
N PRO A 17 26.43 -7.80 8.71
CA PRO A 17 25.64 -6.59 8.73
C PRO A 17 24.16 -6.99 8.65
N ALA A 18 23.38 -6.50 9.61
CA ALA A 18 21.93 -6.68 9.54
C ALA A 18 21.44 -6.03 8.24
N PRO A 19 20.56 -6.69 7.48
CA PRO A 19 20.00 -6.09 6.27
C PRO A 19 19.35 -4.75 6.63
N LEU A 20 19.78 -3.68 5.95
CA LEU A 20 19.17 -2.37 6.06
C LEU A 20 17.78 -2.42 5.41
N PHE A 21 16.75 -2.24 6.23
CA PHE A 21 15.35 -2.15 5.82
C PHE A 21 15.13 -0.88 4.98
N ALA A 22 14.53 -1.04 3.80
CA ALA A 22 14.18 0.09 2.95
C ALA A 22 12.79 0.61 3.33
N ASP A 23 12.72 1.51 4.31
CA ASP A 23 11.54 2.32 4.61
C ASP A 23 11.19 3.24 3.40
N VAL A 24 10.07 3.96 3.45
CA VAL A 24 9.57 4.74 2.31
C VAL A 24 9.09 6.14 2.70
N ILE A 25 9.22 7.13 1.82
CA ILE A 25 8.52 8.41 1.93
C ILE A 25 7.56 8.54 0.76
N VAL A 26 6.30 8.90 1.02
CA VAL A 26 5.32 9.18 -0.03
C VAL A 26 5.12 10.69 -0.13
N LEU A 27 5.38 11.24 -1.31
CA LEU A 27 5.21 12.66 -1.62
C LEU A 27 4.11 12.81 -2.66
N THR A 28 3.10 13.63 -2.38
CA THR A 28 2.05 13.97 -3.35
C THR A 28 2.08 15.45 -3.70
N ASN A 29 1.70 15.78 -4.92
CA ASN A 29 1.57 17.14 -5.39
C ASN A 29 0.11 17.57 -5.45
N ARG A 30 -0.31 18.45 -4.53
CA ARG A 30 -1.66 19.03 -4.49
C ARG A 30 -1.72 20.43 -5.10
N THR A 31 -0.66 20.90 -5.74
CA THR A 31 -0.62 22.19 -6.45
C THR A 31 -1.28 22.09 -7.82
N SER A 32 -1.42 23.23 -8.52
CA SER A 32 -1.89 23.30 -9.90
C SER A 32 -0.81 23.09 -10.95
N GLU A 33 0.46 22.96 -10.55
CA GLU A 33 1.62 22.85 -11.43
C GLU A 33 2.49 21.64 -11.08
N ALA A 34 3.42 21.24 -11.94
CA ALA A 34 4.37 20.18 -11.60
C ALA A 34 5.39 20.70 -10.58
N VAL A 35 5.70 19.91 -9.55
CA VAL A 35 6.67 20.29 -8.52
C VAL A 35 7.96 19.53 -8.72
N SER A 36 9.07 20.26 -8.87
CA SER A 36 10.43 19.69 -8.89
C SER A 36 11.13 19.90 -7.56
N PHE A 37 11.87 18.90 -7.10
CA PHE A 37 12.61 18.93 -5.84
C PHE A 37 13.82 17.99 -5.88
N GLN A 38 14.71 18.15 -4.91
CA GLN A 38 15.85 17.27 -4.68
C GLN A 38 15.70 16.55 -3.33
N VAL A 39 16.09 15.28 -3.30
CA VAL A 39 16.23 14.50 -2.07
C VAL A 39 17.69 14.26 -1.82
N LYS A 40 18.21 14.73 -0.68
CA LYS A 40 19.57 14.47 -0.22
C LYS A 40 19.53 13.39 0.85
N HIS A 41 20.14 12.26 0.53
CA HIS A 41 20.28 11.10 1.41
C HIS A 41 21.47 11.31 2.39
N GLN A 42 21.50 10.56 3.49
CA GLN A 42 22.57 10.68 4.51
C GLN A 42 23.98 10.46 3.96
N ALA A 43 24.14 9.61 2.92
CA ALA A 43 25.41 9.40 2.23
C ALA A 43 25.86 10.60 1.37
N GLY A 44 25.13 11.72 1.39
CA GLY A 44 25.38 12.90 0.56
C GLY A 44 24.88 12.77 -0.88
N GLN A 45 24.43 11.58 -1.31
CA GLN A 45 23.82 11.35 -2.62
C GLN A 45 22.57 12.22 -2.77
N LYS A 46 22.47 12.91 -3.90
CA LYS A 46 21.30 13.70 -4.28
C LYS A 46 20.55 13.03 -5.43
N SER A 47 19.23 13.02 -5.36
CA SER A 47 18.35 12.55 -6.43
C SER A 47 17.31 13.62 -6.73
N SER A 48 17.08 13.91 -8.01
CA SER A 48 16.09 14.91 -8.45
C SER A 48 14.81 14.23 -8.89
N TYR A 49 13.67 14.83 -8.53
CA TYR A 49 12.34 14.32 -8.84
C TYR A 49 11.44 15.43 -9.34
N THR A 50 10.47 15.07 -10.17
CA THR A 50 9.36 15.94 -10.58
C THR A 50 8.05 15.18 -10.41
N ILE A 51 7.11 15.70 -9.62
CA ILE A 51 5.78 15.11 -9.44
C ILE A 51 4.78 15.93 -10.27
N PRO A 52 4.10 15.33 -11.25
CA PRO A 52 3.04 16.00 -11.99
C PRO A 52 1.87 16.42 -11.10
N VAL A 53 1.01 17.29 -11.64
CA VAL A 53 -0.20 17.77 -10.95
C VAL A 53 -1.07 16.61 -10.48
N LYS A 54 -1.43 16.58 -9.19
CA LYS A 54 -2.28 15.55 -8.56
C LYS A 54 -1.72 14.13 -8.62
N GLU A 55 -0.43 13.98 -8.88
CA GLU A 55 0.26 12.70 -8.83
C GLU A 55 1.04 12.56 -7.50
N LEU A 56 1.67 11.41 -7.33
CA LEU A 56 2.56 11.14 -6.20
C LEU A 56 3.78 10.32 -6.63
N VAL A 57 4.77 10.27 -5.74
CA VAL A 57 5.93 9.39 -5.85
C VAL A 57 6.22 8.75 -4.50
N SER A 58 6.60 7.47 -4.52
CA SER A 58 7.16 6.77 -3.37
C SER A 58 8.68 6.69 -3.50
N ILE A 59 9.39 7.15 -2.47
CA ILE A 59 10.85 7.26 -2.48
C ILE A 59 11.40 6.32 -1.41
N PRO A 60 12.16 5.27 -1.80
CA PRO A 60 12.81 4.41 -0.84
C PRO A 60 13.89 5.14 -0.06
N VAL A 61 13.91 4.96 1.25
CA VAL A 61 14.88 5.56 2.16
C VAL A 61 15.27 4.58 3.26
N THR A 62 16.49 4.72 3.78
CA THR A 62 16.98 3.91 4.92
C THR A 62 17.11 4.73 6.20
N ALA A 63 16.95 6.05 6.10
CA ALA A 63 17.05 7.00 7.19
C ALA A 63 16.37 8.32 6.79
N ALA A 64 16.30 9.28 7.71
CA ALA A 64 15.80 10.62 7.42
C ALA A 64 16.55 11.26 6.24
N VAL A 65 15.81 11.97 5.39
CA VAL A 65 16.35 12.68 4.22
C VAL A 65 16.02 14.16 4.26
N GLU A 66 16.83 14.97 3.60
CA GLU A 66 16.54 16.38 3.36
C GLU A 66 15.84 16.53 2.01
N ILE A 67 14.66 17.13 1.99
CA ILE A 67 13.93 17.48 0.77
C ILE A 67 14.12 18.97 0.51
N GLN A 68 14.77 19.30 -0.60
CA GLN A 68 14.99 20.67 -1.05
C GLN A 68 14.05 21.01 -2.21
N PHE A 69 13.27 22.09 -2.09
CA PHE A 69 12.26 22.50 -3.08
C PHE A 69 12.12 24.02 -3.13
N GLY A 70 11.43 24.57 -4.14
CA GLY A 70 11.27 26.02 -4.35
C GLY A 70 12.06 26.53 -5.56
N SER A 71 12.08 27.86 -5.75
CA SER A 71 12.87 28.50 -6.81
C SER A 71 14.34 28.65 -6.40
N GLU A 72 15.21 29.03 -7.35
CA GLU A 72 16.63 29.31 -7.07
C GLU A 72 16.80 30.41 -6.02
N ASP A 73 15.95 31.44 -6.05
CA ASP A 73 15.99 32.57 -5.11
C ASP A 73 15.34 32.26 -3.74
N ALA A 74 14.47 31.25 -3.67
CA ALA A 74 13.66 30.94 -2.49
C ALA A 74 13.53 29.44 -2.25
N SER A 75 14.68 28.74 -2.12
CA SER A 75 14.69 27.32 -1.80
C SER A 75 14.45 27.05 -0.32
N GLN A 76 13.59 26.07 -0.03
CA GLN A 76 13.34 25.54 1.31
C GLN A 76 13.93 24.14 1.45
N ILE A 77 14.33 23.78 2.66
CA ILE A 77 14.83 22.44 3.01
C ILE A 77 14.00 21.93 4.18
N LEU A 78 13.43 20.73 4.03
CA LEU A 78 12.70 20.05 5.09
C LEU A 78 13.30 18.67 5.33
N GLN A 79 13.61 18.36 6.59
CA GLN A 79 13.97 17.00 6.98
C GLN A 79 12.70 16.14 7.07
N VAL A 80 12.69 15.01 6.38
CA VAL A 80 11.56 14.07 6.36
C VAL A 80 12.02 12.70 6.82
N GLU A 81 11.31 12.20 7.83
CA GLU A 81 11.58 10.89 8.43
C GLU A 81 11.06 9.75 7.53
N PRO A 82 11.66 8.56 7.60
CA PRO A 82 11.12 7.39 6.93
C PRO A 82 9.68 7.09 7.34
N ASN A 83 8.95 6.44 6.44
CA ASN A 83 7.55 6.07 6.59
C ASN A 83 6.59 7.25 6.81
N SER A 84 6.92 8.39 6.21
CA SER A 84 6.10 9.60 6.25
C SER A 84 5.29 9.75 4.96
N VAL A 85 4.14 10.41 5.08
CA VAL A 85 3.41 10.96 3.95
C VAL A 85 3.51 12.48 4.01
N CYS A 86 3.97 13.11 2.94
CA CYS A 86 3.97 14.56 2.81
C CYS A 86 3.27 15.00 1.52
N PHE A 87 2.81 16.25 1.50
CA PHE A 87 2.18 16.84 0.34
C PHE A 87 2.69 18.26 0.09
N PHE A 88 2.97 18.54 -1.18
CA PHE A 88 3.18 19.89 -1.65
C PHE A 88 1.84 20.59 -1.82
N HIS A 89 1.74 21.83 -1.36
CA HIS A 89 0.64 22.71 -1.72
C HIS A 89 1.13 24.15 -1.86
N GLN A 90 0.32 24.96 -2.52
CA GLN A 90 0.55 26.38 -2.70
C GLN A 90 -0.79 27.08 -2.59
N ARG A 91 -0.89 28.11 -1.76
CA ARG A 91 -2.09 28.96 -1.66
C ARG A 91 -1.81 30.23 -2.45
N ASP A 92 -2.56 30.48 -3.52
CA ASP A 92 -2.44 31.68 -4.33
C ASP A 92 -0.97 31.99 -4.75
N GLN A 93 -0.51 33.23 -4.59
CA GLN A 93 0.85 33.69 -4.88
C GLN A 93 1.84 33.42 -3.72
N GLU A 94 1.47 32.59 -2.74
CA GLU A 94 2.38 32.21 -1.64
C GLU A 94 3.47 31.25 -2.12
N LEU A 95 4.49 31.08 -1.27
CA LEU A 95 5.57 30.15 -1.50
C LEU A 95 5.05 28.70 -1.50
N LEU A 96 5.69 27.85 -2.29
CA LEU A 96 5.46 26.41 -2.24
C LEU A 96 5.75 25.91 -0.83
N GLU A 97 4.83 25.16 -0.22
CA GLU A 97 5.00 24.56 1.10
C GLU A 97 4.97 23.03 1.01
N LEU A 98 5.72 22.38 1.90
CA LEU A 98 5.70 20.92 2.07
C LEU A 98 5.21 20.60 3.47
N ASN A 99 4.03 19.99 3.56
CA ASN A 99 3.41 19.62 4.83
C ASN A 99 3.35 18.09 5.01
N ARG A 100 3.47 17.63 6.25
CA ARG A 100 3.36 16.21 6.61
C ARG A 100 1.92 15.87 6.99
N ILE A 101 1.43 14.73 6.54
CA ILE A 101 0.23 14.09 7.09
C ILE A 101 0.66 13.36 8.36
N GLY A 102 0.33 13.92 9.52
CA GLY A 102 0.78 13.38 10.81
C GLY A 102 0.05 12.09 11.19
N PHE A 103 0.81 11.10 11.69
CA PHE A 103 0.28 9.90 12.32
C PHE A 103 0.65 9.88 13.81
N ALA A 104 -0.18 9.27 14.68
CA ALA A 104 0.06 9.27 16.13
C ALA A 104 1.46 8.75 16.55
N ALA A 105 2.04 7.80 15.81
CA ALA A 105 3.41 7.30 16.05
C ALA A 105 4.49 8.39 15.95
N ASP A 106 4.25 9.44 15.16
CA ASP A 106 5.20 10.54 14.94
C ASP A 106 5.40 11.39 16.21
N VAL A 107 4.37 11.48 17.06
CA VAL A 107 4.37 12.31 18.27
C VAL A 107 5.19 11.65 19.39
N ALA A 108 5.14 10.32 19.49
CA ALA A 108 5.87 9.58 20.54
C ALA A 108 7.39 9.71 20.40
N ASN A 109 7.90 9.81 19.18
CA ASN A 109 9.33 9.98 18.93
C ASN A 109 9.83 11.41 19.22
N LYS A 110 8.96 12.43 19.14
CA LYS A 110 9.32 13.82 19.50
C LYS A 110 9.37 14.06 21.01
N ALA A 111 8.46 13.46 21.77
CA ALA A 111 8.31 13.73 23.20
C ALA A 111 9.46 13.20 24.08
N VAL A 112 10.34 12.33 23.55
CA VAL A 112 11.47 11.75 24.31
C VAL A 112 12.76 12.57 24.15
N VAL A 113 12.81 13.55 23.24
CA VAL A 113 14.05 14.27 22.92
C VAL A 113 14.23 15.57 23.73
N ASP A 114 13.21 16.02 24.47
CA ASP A 114 13.15 17.43 24.92
C ASP A 114 13.50 17.71 26.40
N ASP A 115 14.02 16.77 27.21
CA ASP A 115 14.37 17.14 28.60
C ASP A 115 15.43 16.28 29.33
N THR A 116 16.42 15.70 28.64
CA THR A 116 17.58 15.14 29.36
C THR A 116 18.92 15.50 28.73
N ASP A 117 19.71 16.17 29.57
CA ASP A 117 21.06 16.63 29.39
C ASP A 117 21.95 15.65 28.58
N SER A 118 22.62 16.22 27.60
CA SER A 118 23.33 15.55 26.51
C SER A 118 24.55 14.75 27.01
N LYS A 119 24.37 13.45 27.25
CA LYS A 119 25.47 12.49 27.09
C LYS A 119 25.21 11.65 25.84
N ARG A 120 25.70 12.17 24.70
CA ARG A 120 25.86 11.42 23.45
C ARG A 120 26.57 10.10 23.76
N GLN A 121 25.84 8.99 23.71
CA GLN A 121 26.46 7.70 23.47
C GLN A 121 26.89 7.68 22.01
N ASP A 122 28.19 7.77 21.78
CA ASP A 122 28.83 7.51 20.50
C ASP A 122 28.57 6.05 20.11
N THR A 123 27.40 5.78 19.52
CA THR A 123 27.21 4.56 18.75
C THR A 123 28.07 4.67 17.51
N ALA A 124 28.98 3.71 17.34
CA ALA A 124 29.93 3.68 16.24
C ALA A 124 29.20 3.91 14.91
N PRO A 125 29.73 4.77 14.01
CA PRO A 125 29.10 5.07 12.74
C PRO A 125 28.85 3.76 11.98
N PRO A 126 27.62 3.51 11.51
CA PRO A 126 27.32 2.34 10.71
C PRO A 126 28.29 2.32 9.51
N LYS A 127 28.90 1.17 9.25
CA LYS A 127 29.79 1.00 8.10
C LYS A 127 29.01 1.36 6.84
N ASN A 128 29.51 2.34 6.09
CA ASN A 128 29.01 2.77 4.80
C ASN A 128 29.21 1.64 3.77
N ASP A 129 28.32 0.66 3.72
CA ASP A 129 28.09 -0.07 2.48
C ASP A 129 27.37 0.90 1.54
N SER A 130 28.13 1.43 0.57
CA SER A 130 27.72 2.49 -0.37
C SER A 130 26.78 2.00 -1.47
N ASP A 131 26.26 0.78 -1.37
CA ASP A 131 25.31 0.30 -2.37
C ASP A 131 23.95 0.98 -2.12
N PRO A 132 23.37 1.63 -3.15
CA PRO A 132 22.05 2.22 -3.03
C PRO A 132 21.06 1.15 -2.55
N PRO A 133 20.10 1.51 -1.67
CA PRO A 133 19.17 0.55 -1.09
C PRO A 133 18.55 -0.28 -2.20
N ASN A 134 18.65 -1.60 -2.06
CA ASN A 134 18.29 -2.56 -3.09
C ASN A 134 16.82 -2.32 -3.51
N THR A 135 16.62 -1.64 -4.65
CA THR A 135 15.32 -1.25 -5.20
C THR A 135 14.56 -2.44 -5.81
N LYS A 136 14.74 -3.63 -5.23
CA LYS A 136 14.11 -4.86 -5.68
C LYS A 136 12.61 -4.72 -5.65
N ILE A 137 12.01 -5.02 -6.79
CA ILE A 137 10.55 -5.10 -6.95
C ILE A 137 10.06 -6.37 -6.27
N CYS A 138 9.04 -6.26 -5.42
CA CYS A 138 8.35 -7.39 -4.82
C CYS A 138 7.48 -8.06 -5.88
N THR A 139 7.80 -9.27 -6.31
CA THR A 139 6.99 -9.99 -7.31
C THR A 139 6.05 -10.99 -6.64
N ILE A 140 4.75 -10.82 -6.85
CA ILE A 140 3.70 -11.71 -6.34
C ILE A 140 3.20 -12.57 -7.52
N PRO A 141 3.45 -13.89 -7.51
CA PRO A 141 2.95 -14.76 -8.55
C PRO A 141 1.42 -14.93 -8.42
N VAL A 142 0.71 -14.78 -9.54
CA VAL A 142 -0.75 -14.79 -9.64
C VAL A 142 -1.22 -15.89 -10.56
N LYS A 143 -2.26 -16.61 -10.14
CA LYS A 143 -3.04 -17.52 -10.98
C LYS A 143 -4.41 -16.89 -11.27
N LEU A 144 -4.76 -16.77 -12.56
CA LEU A 144 -6.06 -16.22 -12.96
C LEU A 144 -7.07 -17.33 -13.16
N PHE A 145 -8.30 -17.08 -12.75
CA PHE A 145 -9.39 -18.02 -12.85
C PHE A 145 -10.58 -17.35 -13.52
N VAL A 146 -11.32 -18.09 -14.35
CA VAL A 146 -12.68 -17.73 -14.78
C VAL A 146 -13.65 -18.84 -14.37
N ASP A 147 -14.91 -18.49 -14.15
CA ASP A 147 -15.93 -19.52 -13.96
C ASP A 147 -16.20 -20.27 -15.28
N ASP A 148 -16.82 -21.44 -15.15
CA ASP A 148 -17.30 -22.27 -16.25
C ASP A 148 -18.37 -21.58 -17.13
N GLU A 149 -18.95 -20.49 -16.64
CA GLU A 149 -19.89 -19.62 -17.36
C GLU A 149 -19.23 -18.53 -18.22
N GLU A 150 -17.90 -18.45 -18.27
CA GLU A 150 -17.19 -17.47 -19.11
C GLU A 150 -17.50 -17.70 -20.61
N PRO A 151 -18.22 -16.77 -21.27
CA PRO A 151 -18.69 -16.99 -22.64
C PRO A 151 -17.60 -16.96 -23.71
N PHE A 152 -16.43 -16.36 -23.42
CA PHE A 152 -15.35 -16.30 -24.38
C PHE A 152 -14.51 -17.59 -24.36
N VAL A 153 -13.95 -17.96 -25.51
CA VAL A 153 -12.97 -19.06 -25.56
C VAL A 153 -11.69 -18.67 -24.80
N ARG A 154 -11.00 -19.68 -24.23
CA ARG A 154 -9.79 -19.51 -23.42
C ARG A 154 -8.80 -18.48 -23.93
N LYS A 155 -8.44 -18.58 -25.22
CA LYS A 155 -7.49 -17.67 -25.85
C LYS A 155 -7.88 -16.19 -25.73
N LEU A 156 -9.18 -15.88 -25.81
CA LEU A 156 -9.67 -14.50 -25.79
C LEU A 156 -9.75 -13.94 -24.37
N TRP A 157 -10.35 -14.68 -23.42
CA TRP A 157 -10.42 -14.19 -22.05
C TRP A 157 -9.04 -14.13 -21.40
N GLU A 158 -8.16 -15.09 -21.67
CA GLU A 158 -6.81 -15.13 -21.09
C GLU A 158 -6.01 -13.90 -21.50
N ALA A 159 -5.98 -13.57 -22.79
CA ALA A 159 -5.29 -12.39 -23.30
C ALA A 159 -5.83 -11.10 -22.66
N ARG A 160 -7.15 -10.97 -22.55
CA ARG A 160 -7.82 -9.82 -21.92
C ARG A 160 -7.42 -9.67 -20.45
N LEU A 161 -7.54 -10.74 -19.65
CA LEU A 161 -7.28 -10.69 -18.21
C LEU A 161 -5.79 -10.50 -17.90
N ARG A 162 -4.90 -11.11 -18.67
CA ARG A 162 -3.44 -10.86 -18.57
C ARG A 162 -3.12 -9.39 -18.84
N ALA A 163 -3.65 -8.81 -19.92
CA ALA A 163 -3.43 -7.40 -20.24
C ALA A 163 -3.97 -6.47 -19.14
N ARG A 164 -5.12 -6.81 -18.54
CA ARG A 164 -5.67 -6.04 -17.42
C ARG A 164 -4.78 -6.11 -16.18
N LEU A 165 -4.33 -7.31 -15.78
CA LEU A 165 -3.44 -7.45 -14.64
C LEU A 165 -2.09 -6.77 -14.89
N GLU A 166 -1.54 -6.85 -16.12
CA GLU A 166 -0.30 -6.16 -16.47
C GLU A 166 -0.44 -4.63 -16.28
N ARG A 167 -1.56 -4.05 -16.72
CA ARG A 167 -1.86 -2.63 -16.51
C ARG A 167 -1.99 -2.28 -15.03
N ALA A 168 -2.69 -3.11 -14.25
CA ALA A 168 -2.79 -2.94 -12.81
C ALA A 168 -1.41 -3.03 -12.14
N SER A 169 -0.62 -4.03 -12.51
CA SER A 169 0.72 -4.27 -11.98
C SER A 169 1.67 -3.10 -12.24
N LYS A 170 1.59 -2.42 -13.39
CA LYS A 170 2.40 -1.21 -13.64
C LYS A 170 2.07 -0.08 -12.67
N ILE A 171 0.80 0.08 -12.30
CA ILE A 171 0.36 1.08 -11.32
C ILE A 171 0.89 0.70 -9.93
N PHE A 172 0.76 -0.56 -9.50
CA PHE A 172 1.33 -1.00 -8.22
C PHE A 172 2.86 -0.91 -8.16
N GLU A 173 3.55 -1.19 -9.27
CA GLU A 173 5.01 -1.08 -9.33
C GLU A 173 5.44 0.38 -9.11
N GLN A 174 4.77 1.33 -9.75
CA GLN A 174 5.00 2.76 -9.57
C GLN A 174 4.67 3.25 -8.15
N HIS A 175 3.56 2.78 -7.57
CA HIS A 175 3.09 3.27 -6.27
C HIS A 175 3.83 2.63 -5.09
N CYS A 176 4.03 1.31 -5.10
CA CYS A 176 4.52 0.57 -3.95
C CYS A 176 5.58 -0.50 -4.26
N ARG A 177 6.16 -0.50 -5.48
CA ARG A 177 7.22 -1.44 -5.89
C ARG A 177 6.76 -2.91 -5.80
N VAL A 178 5.47 -3.16 -5.97
CA VAL A 178 4.88 -4.50 -6.06
C VAL A 178 4.50 -4.79 -7.50
N ARG A 179 4.89 -5.96 -8.00
CA ARG A 179 4.54 -6.47 -9.33
C ARG A 179 3.73 -7.74 -9.19
N PHE A 180 2.64 -7.84 -9.95
CA PHE A 180 1.83 -9.04 -10.04
C PHE A 180 2.15 -9.76 -11.35
N GLU A 181 2.60 -11.01 -11.27
CA GLU A 181 3.03 -11.78 -12.43
C GLU A 181 2.11 -12.99 -12.65
N VAL A 182 1.54 -13.13 -13.85
CA VAL A 182 0.65 -14.27 -14.14
C VAL A 182 1.46 -15.53 -14.43
N VAL A 183 1.49 -16.45 -13.47
CA VAL A 183 2.19 -17.74 -13.58
C VAL A 183 1.28 -18.90 -14.03
N GLY A 184 -0.04 -18.68 -14.05
CA GLY A 184 -0.98 -19.70 -14.50
C GLY A 184 -2.38 -19.14 -14.75
N VAL A 185 -3.18 -19.90 -15.50
CA VAL A 185 -4.59 -19.61 -15.70
C VAL A 185 -5.41 -20.90 -15.67
N ASP A 186 -6.64 -20.83 -15.19
CA ASP A 186 -7.49 -22.01 -14.99
C ASP A 186 -8.97 -21.64 -15.00
N THR A 187 -9.83 -22.64 -14.88
CA THR A 187 -11.28 -22.48 -14.69
C THR A 187 -11.71 -23.08 -13.35
N TRP A 188 -12.83 -22.64 -12.79
CA TRP A 188 -13.48 -23.35 -11.68
C TRP A 188 -14.94 -23.63 -12.00
N ASP A 189 -15.44 -24.76 -11.48
CA ASP A 189 -16.85 -25.17 -11.56
C ASP A 189 -17.67 -24.33 -10.58
N SER A 190 -18.54 -23.45 -11.11
CA SER A 190 -19.26 -22.49 -10.30
C SER A 190 -20.73 -22.86 -10.11
N ASN A 191 -21.24 -22.73 -8.89
CA ASN A 191 -22.65 -22.99 -8.60
C ASN A 191 -23.49 -21.76 -8.93
N ASN A 192 -24.18 -21.82 -10.07
CA ASN A 192 -25.08 -20.79 -10.59
C ASN A 192 -26.28 -20.43 -9.68
N GLU A 193 -26.58 -21.25 -8.67
CA GLU A 193 -27.64 -20.94 -7.70
C GLU A 193 -27.15 -20.04 -6.55
N VAL A 194 -25.84 -19.83 -6.40
CA VAL A 194 -25.27 -19.02 -5.32
C VAL A 194 -25.34 -17.53 -5.65
N ARG A 195 -26.34 -16.84 -5.08
CA ARG A 195 -26.57 -15.41 -5.37
C ARG A 195 -25.80 -14.45 -4.45
N GLN A 196 -25.34 -14.92 -3.29
CA GLN A 196 -24.66 -14.09 -2.30
C GLN A 196 -23.16 -14.04 -2.58
N PHE A 197 -22.60 -12.83 -2.72
CA PHE A 197 -21.18 -12.65 -3.04
C PHE A 197 -20.24 -13.39 -2.09
N THR A 198 -20.50 -13.32 -0.78
CA THR A 198 -19.68 -13.99 0.24
C THR A 198 -19.69 -15.51 0.11
N LYS A 199 -20.81 -16.09 -0.33
CA LYS A 199 -20.90 -17.52 -0.60
C LYS A 199 -20.15 -17.90 -1.89
N MET A 200 -20.24 -17.09 -2.94
CA MET A 200 -19.44 -17.30 -4.16
C MET A 200 -17.95 -17.18 -3.90
N LEU A 201 -17.52 -16.22 -3.08
CA LEU A 201 -16.11 -16.09 -2.68
C LEU A 201 -15.65 -17.32 -1.87
N ALA A 202 -16.44 -17.78 -0.90
CA ALA A 202 -16.12 -18.99 -0.13
C ALA A 202 -16.07 -20.26 -0.99
N GLU A 203 -16.91 -20.33 -2.02
CA GLU A 203 -16.87 -21.39 -3.02
C GLU A 203 -15.60 -21.31 -3.85
N PHE A 204 -15.27 -20.14 -4.40
CA PHE A 204 -14.04 -19.93 -5.16
C PHE A 204 -12.80 -20.33 -4.34
N GLU A 205 -12.71 -19.95 -3.06
CA GLU A 205 -11.59 -20.36 -2.19
C GLU A 205 -11.48 -21.87 -2.02
N ARG A 206 -12.61 -22.58 -1.97
CA ARG A 206 -12.65 -24.03 -1.78
C ARG A 206 -12.28 -24.78 -3.06
N GLU A 207 -12.77 -24.32 -4.21
CA GLU A 207 -12.63 -25.05 -5.47
C GLU A 207 -11.34 -24.69 -6.25
N SER A 208 -10.74 -23.52 -5.99
CA SER A 208 -9.55 -23.05 -6.72
C SER A 208 -8.24 -23.33 -5.99
N ARG A 209 -7.35 -24.09 -6.63
CA ARG A 209 -5.98 -24.35 -6.14
C ARG A 209 -5.03 -23.24 -6.56
N VAL A 210 -4.46 -22.55 -5.57
CA VAL A 210 -3.59 -21.37 -5.79
C VAL A 210 -2.23 -21.77 -6.36
N GLU A 211 -1.69 -22.92 -5.97
CA GLU A 211 -0.35 -23.35 -6.36
C GLU A 211 -0.19 -23.48 -7.89
N PRO A 212 0.98 -23.09 -8.45
CA PRO A 212 2.20 -22.62 -7.76
C PRO A 212 2.21 -21.11 -7.43
N ALA A 213 1.10 -20.40 -7.60
CA ALA A 213 1.02 -18.98 -7.31
C ALA A 213 0.95 -18.68 -5.80
N ALA A 214 1.03 -17.39 -5.45
CA ALA A 214 0.78 -16.87 -4.11
C ALA A 214 -0.63 -16.29 -3.97
N LEU A 215 -1.23 -15.89 -5.10
CA LEU A 215 -2.55 -15.26 -5.18
C LEU A 215 -3.35 -15.86 -6.34
N ALA A 216 -4.61 -16.19 -6.09
CA ALA A 216 -5.61 -16.56 -7.08
C ALA A 216 -6.61 -15.41 -7.26
N ILE A 217 -6.90 -15.05 -8.51
CA ILE A 217 -7.91 -14.03 -8.83
C ILE A 217 -8.97 -14.67 -9.73
N GLY A 218 -10.17 -14.83 -9.18
CA GLY A 218 -11.34 -15.34 -9.89
C GLY A 218 -12.14 -14.21 -10.54
N PHE A 219 -12.52 -14.41 -11.79
CA PHE A 219 -13.36 -13.51 -12.57
C PHE A 219 -14.67 -14.22 -12.90
N SER A 220 -15.74 -13.86 -12.19
CA SER A 220 -17.05 -14.49 -12.36
C SER A 220 -17.91 -13.78 -13.41
N SER A 221 -18.47 -14.57 -14.33
CA SER A 221 -19.35 -14.18 -15.42
C SER A 221 -20.84 -14.30 -15.10
N GLN A 222 -21.18 -14.79 -13.90
CA GLN A 222 -22.57 -15.04 -13.49
C GLN A 222 -23.44 -13.77 -13.55
N ARG A 223 -24.56 -13.86 -14.30
CA ARG A 223 -25.43 -12.71 -14.64
C ARG A 223 -26.58 -12.44 -13.67
N ARG A 224 -26.92 -13.41 -12.81
CA ARG A 224 -28.20 -13.46 -12.06
C ARG A 224 -28.09 -12.89 -10.65
N ILE A 225 -27.71 -11.61 -10.53
CA ILE A 225 -27.54 -10.98 -9.21
C ILE A 225 -28.52 -9.83 -9.06
N LEU A 226 -29.39 -9.97 -8.05
CA LEU A 226 -30.50 -9.05 -7.73
C LEU A 226 -29.98 -7.65 -7.32
N GLN A 227 -30.80 -6.65 -7.64
CA GLN A 227 -30.65 -5.18 -7.57
C GLN A 227 -30.12 -4.50 -6.28
N GLN A 228 -29.50 -5.23 -5.34
CA GLN A 228 -28.83 -4.60 -4.20
C GLN A 228 -27.47 -4.05 -4.61
N ARG A 229 -26.95 -3.04 -3.90
CA ARG A 229 -25.62 -2.44 -4.12
C ARG A 229 -24.60 -3.52 -4.47
N THR A 230 -24.25 -3.60 -5.75
CA THR A 230 -23.52 -4.73 -6.29
C THR A 230 -22.08 -4.63 -5.80
N ARG A 231 -21.73 -5.43 -4.79
CA ARG A 231 -20.33 -5.68 -4.46
C ARG A 231 -19.65 -6.25 -5.71
N LEU A 232 -18.71 -5.52 -6.29
CA LEU A 232 -18.06 -5.85 -7.57
C LEU A 232 -16.87 -6.78 -7.38
N GLY A 233 -16.25 -6.76 -6.20
CA GLY A 233 -15.20 -7.69 -5.84
C GLY A 233 -15.06 -7.85 -4.33
N GLY A 234 -14.10 -8.67 -3.95
CA GLY A 234 -13.78 -8.86 -2.55
C GLY A 234 -12.71 -9.90 -2.29
N THR A 235 -12.04 -9.71 -1.17
CA THR A 235 -11.27 -10.72 -0.45
C THR A 235 -11.78 -10.82 1.00
N PHE A 236 -11.51 -11.93 1.70
CA PHE A 236 -11.91 -12.05 3.10
C PHE A 236 -11.06 -11.21 4.05
N ALA A 237 -9.78 -11.00 3.75
CA ALA A 237 -8.84 -10.19 4.52
C ALA A 237 -7.59 -9.90 3.66
N PRO A 238 -6.75 -8.91 4.01
CA PRO A 238 -5.49 -8.72 3.31
C PRO A 238 -4.60 -9.95 3.37
N LEU A 239 -3.76 -10.07 2.35
CA LEU A 239 -2.85 -11.19 2.12
C LEU A 239 -3.54 -12.57 2.05
N ARG A 240 -4.88 -12.62 2.04
CA ARG A 240 -5.61 -13.85 1.70
C ARG A 240 -5.34 -14.18 0.24
N GLN A 241 -5.15 -15.47 -0.02
CA GLN A 241 -4.66 -15.97 -1.30
C GLN A 241 -5.73 -15.94 -2.40
N HIS A 242 -6.91 -15.38 -2.14
CA HIS A 242 -8.03 -15.37 -3.08
C HIS A 242 -8.70 -13.99 -3.13
N ILE A 243 -8.93 -13.55 -4.37
CA ILE A 243 -9.76 -12.40 -4.71
C ILE A 243 -10.80 -12.88 -5.70
N LEU A 244 -12.06 -12.51 -5.50
CA LEU A 244 -13.13 -12.73 -6.48
C LEU A 244 -13.61 -11.38 -7.02
N ILE A 245 -13.68 -11.26 -8.34
CA ILE A 245 -14.18 -10.09 -9.07
C ILE A 245 -15.36 -10.53 -9.95
N ARG A 246 -16.40 -9.72 -10.01
CA ARG A 246 -17.53 -9.90 -10.93
C ARG A 246 -17.23 -9.16 -12.23
N GLU A 247 -17.13 -9.89 -13.33
CA GLU A 247 -16.91 -9.30 -14.66
C GLU A 247 -18.19 -8.72 -15.27
N TRP A 248 -19.35 -9.23 -14.86
CA TRP A 248 -20.59 -8.96 -15.57
C TRP A 248 -21.38 -7.78 -15.01
N SER A 249 -21.12 -6.62 -15.63
CA SER A 249 -22.07 -5.53 -15.76
C SER A 249 -22.08 -5.14 -17.24
N LYS A 250 -23.25 -5.23 -17.91
CA LYS A 250 -23.38 -4.93 -19.35
C LYS A 250 -22.83 -3.54 -19.74
N ASN A 251 -22.79 -2.63 -18.78
CA ASN A 251 -22.42 -1.23 -18.99
C ASN A 251 -21.02 -0.91 -18.47
N MET A 252 -20.29 -1.87 -17.89
CA MET A 252 -18.96 -1.61 -17.35
C MET A 252 -17.91 -1.61 -18.48
N GLY A 253 -17.17 -0.52 -18.59
CA GLY A 253 -16.02 -0.40 -19.50
C GLY A 253 -14.77 -1.10 -18.97
N GLU A 254 -13.75 -1.27 -19.82
CA GLU A 254 -12.47 -1.87 -19.39
C GLU A 254 -11.72 -1.00 -18.37
N ALA A 255 -11.91 0.33 -18.40
CA ALA A 255 -11.32 1.21 -17.39
C ALA A 255 -11.95 1.01 -16.00
N GLU A 256 -13.26 0.78 -15.92
CA GLU A 256 -13.97 0.45 -14.68
C GLU A 256 -13.60 -0.95 -14.19
N ARG A 257 -13.44 -1.93 -15.08
CA ARG A 257 -12.93 -3.26 -14.69
C ARG A 257 -11.52 -3.19 -14.12
N LEU A 258 -10.66 -2.36 -14.71
CA LEU A 258 -9.33 -2.10 -14.18
C LEU A 258 -9.40 -1.42 -12.81
N GLU A 259 -10.30 -0.45 -12.62
CA GLU A 259 -10.53 0.20 -11.32
C GLU A 259 -10.93 -0.81 -10.23
N VAL A 260 -11.88 -1.70 -10.53
CA VAL A 260 -12.28 -2.77 -9.59
C VAL A 260 -11.10 -3.68 -9.26
N LEU A 261 -10.30 -4.09 -10.25
CA LEU A 261 -9.11 -4.91 -10.01
C LEU A 261 -8.09 -4.19 -9.11
N LEU A 262 -7.82 -2.91 -9.37
CA LEU A 262 -6.93 -2.09 -8.54
C LEU A 262 -7.45 -1.99 -7.09
N HIS A 263 -8.75 -1.78 -6.94
CA HIS A 263 -9.41 -1.69 -5.63
C HIS A 263 -9.22 -2.95 -4.80
N GLU A 264 -9.50 -4.12 -5.39
CA GLU A 264 -9.38 -5.39 -4.67
C GLU A 264 -7.93 -5.80 -4.40
N LEU A 265 -7.01 -5.51 -5.34
CA LEU A 265 -5.57 -5.70 -5.10
C LEU A 265 -5.04 -4.73 -4.02
N GLY A 266 -5.60 -3.53 -3.94
CA GLY A 266 -5.31 -2.58 -2.87
C GLY A 266 -5.72 -3.16 -1.52
N HIS A 267 -6.95 -3.67 -1.40
CA HIS A 267 -7.41 -4.38 -0.21
C HIS A 267 -6.55 -5.60 0.14
N TYR A 268 -6.09 -6.36 -0.86
CA TYR A 268 -5.16 -7.46 -0.65
C TYR A 268 -3.84 -7.00 0.00
N LEU A 269 -3.32 -5.83 -0.38
CA LEU A 269 -2.14 -5.19 0.23
C LEU A 269 -2.46 -4.32 1.46
N GLY A 270 -3.66 -4.45 2.04
CA GLY A 270 -4.04 -3.78 3.28
C GLY A 270 -4.58 -2.35 3.12
N ALA A 271 -4.70 -1.83 1.90
CA ALA A 271 -5.36 -0.54 1.68
C ALA A 271 -6.83 -0.60 2.13
N THR A 272 -7.35 0.54 2.58
CA THR A 272 -8.73 0.71 3.04
C THR A 272 -9.45 1.76 2.21
N HIS A 273 -10.76 1.88 2.37
CA HIS A 273 -11.49 2.89 1.59
C HIS A 273 -10.97 4.31 1.87
N SER A 274 -10.94 5.11 0.81
CA SER A 274 -10.45 6.47 0.83
C SER A 274 -11.58 7.48 0.64
N PRO A 275 -11.60 8.61 1.38
CA PRO A 275 -12.51 9.71 1.10
C PRO A 275 -12.12 10.47 -0.18
N GLU A 276 -10.88 10.30 -0.67
CA GLU A 276 -10.42 10.95 -1.89
C GLU A 276 -11.11 10.32 -3.10
N LYS A 277 -11.97 11.11 -3.76
CA LYS A 277 -12.77 10.62 -4.89
C LYS A 277 -11.92 10.15 -6.06
N ASP A 278 -10.69 10.64 -6.18
CA ASP A 278 -9.76 10.31 -7.27
C ASP A 278 -8.89 9.08 -6.95
N SER A 279 -9.02 8.50 -5.76
CA SER A 279 -8.35 7.24 -5.38
C SER A 279 -9.11 6.03 -5.91
N ALA A 280 -8.37 5.02 -6.37
CA ALA A 280 -8.90 3.68 -6.69
C ALA A 280 -9.56 3.03 -5.47
N MET A 281 -9.21 3.46 -4.25
CA MET A 281 -9.82 2.99 -3.00
C MET A 281 -11.11 3.73 -2.61
N ARG A 282 -11.70 4.55 -3.49
CA ARG A 282 -12.99 5.19 -3.19
C ARG A 282 -14.10 4.14 -2.98
N PRO A 283 -15.11 4.36 -2.11
CA PRO A 283 -16.13 3.34 -1.79
C PRO A 283 -17.11 3.00 -2.90
N GLN A 284 -17.38 3.96 -3.79
CA GLN A 284 -18.32 3.79 -4.90
C GLN A 284 -17.52 3.52 -6.16
N LEU A 285 -17.77 2.40 -6.84
CA LEU A 285 -17.14 2.02 -8.11
C LEU A 285 -18.22 1.87 -9.19
N ASN A 286 -17.81 1.77 -10.46
CA ASN A 286 -18.73 1.58 -11.60
C ASN A 286 -19.80 2.67 -11.71
N ASP A 287 -19.39 3.91 -11.51
CA ASP A 287 -20.20 5.13 -11.65
C ASP A 287 -19.78 5.95 -12.89
N GLY A 288 -19.06 5.33 -13.83
CA GLY A 288 -18.56 5.97 -15.05
C GLY A 288 -17.30 6.82 -14.85
N LYS A 289 -16.84 7.04 -13.61
CA LYS A 289 -15.71 7.93 -13.35
C LYS A 289 -14.41 7.47 -14.00
N ALA A 290 -14.13 6.16 -13.97
CA ALA A 290 -12.96 5.58 -14.62
C ALA A 290 -12.91 5.76 -16.14
N ASN A 291 -14.06 6.05 -16.77
CA ASN A 291 -14.14 6.32 -18.21
C ASN A 291 -13.84 7.79 -18.57
N LEU A 292 -13.75 8.70 -17.58
CA LEU A 292 -13.43 10.10 -17.82
C LEU A 292 -11.95 10.26 -18.13
N ARG A 293 -11.60 10.99 -19.20
CA ARG A 293 -10.20 11.26 -19.58
C ARG A 293 -9.40 12.00 -18.51
N SER A 294 -10.09 12.77 -17.66
CA SER A 294 -9.49 13.50 -16.55
C SER A 294 -9.23 12.63 -15.33
N PHE A 295 -9.85 11.45 -15.24
CA PHE A 295 -9.63 10.53 -14.15
C PHE A 295 -8.30 9.80 -14.32
N ARG A 296 -7.53 9.73 -13.23
CA ARG A 296 -6.27 9.00 -13.16
C ARG A 296 -6.49 7.84 -12.21
N LEU A 297 -6.22 6.63 -12.68
CA LEU A 297 -6.29 5.43 -11.86
C LEU A 297 -5.01 5.36 -11.02
N GLY A 298 -5.12 5.65 -9.74
CA GLY A 298 -4.02 5.62 -8.78
C GLY A 298 -4.55 5.53 -7.35
N PHE A 299 -3.64 5.60 -6.39
CA PHE A 299 -3.97 5.52 -4.97
C PHE A 299 -3.73 6.85 -4.28
N ASP A 300 -4.50 7.14 -3.24
CA ASP A 300 -4.19 8.24 -2.33
C ASP A 300 -2.86 7.96 -1.59
N PRO A 301 -2.18 9.01 -1.08
CA PRO A 301 -0.85 8.84 -0.53
C PRO A 301 -0.83 8.03 0.78
N VAL A 302 -1.92 7.99 1.54
CA VAL A 302 -1.99 7.21 2.79
C VAL A 302 -2.08 5.71 2.47
N ASN A 303 -2.98 5.32 1.56
CA ASN A 303 -3.04 3.94 1.09
C ASN A 303 -1.76 3.52 0.34
N THR A 304 -1.11 4.43 -0.38
CA THR A 304 0.20 4.17 -0.98
C THR A 304 1.23 3.79 0.08
N LEU A 305 1.31 4.52 1.19
CA LEU A 305 2.21 4.17 2.31
C LEU A 305 1.86 2.79 2.88
N VAL A 306 0.59 2.51 3.17
CA VAL A 306 0.14 1.20 3.67
C VAL A 306 0.62 0.05 2.77
N MET A 307 0.41 0.18 1.46
CA MET A 307 0.82 -0.85 0.50
C MET A 307 2.33 -0.98 0.37
N CYS A 308 3.09 0.11 0.51
CA CYS A 308 4.56 0.03 0.56
C CYS A 308 5.01 -0.78 1.77
N LEU A 309 4.48 -0.50 2.96
CA LEU A 309 4.85 -1.22 4.18
C LEU A 309 4.56 -2.72 4.09
N VAL A 310 3.39 -3.08 3.56
CA VAL A 310 3.03 -4.49 3.35
C VAL A 310 3.88 -5.12 2.25
N GLY A 311 4.12 -4.41 1.14
CA GLY A 311 4.97 -4.88 0.05
C GLY A 311 6.43 -5.13 0.48
N ASP A 312 6.95 -4.29 1.37
CA ASP A 312 8.28 -4.41 1.95
C ASP A 312 8.37 -5.67 2.85
N GLU A 313 7.35 -5.96 3.66
CA GLU A 313 7.26 -7.19 4.46
C GLU A 313 7.19 -8.46 3.61
N ILE A 314 6.45 -8.44 2.49
CA ILE A 314 6.43 -9.57 1.55
C ILE A 314 7.82 -9.76 0.93
N ARG A 315 8.47 -8.67 0.51
CA ARG A 315 9.78 -8.71 -0.15
C ARG A 315 10.90 -9.22 0.77
N GLU A 316 10.91 -8.75 2.00
CA GLU A 316 12.05 -8.93 2.92
C GLU A 316 11.87 -10.12 3.85
N HIS A 317 10.62 -10.46 4.17
CA HIS A 317 10.29 -11.53 5.11
C HIS A 317 9.44 -12.64 4.50
N ASN A 318 9.07 -12.54 3.22
CA ASN A 318 8.20 -13.51 2.54
C ASN A 318 6.87 -13.73 3.31
N VAL A 319 6.36 -12.64 3.91
CA VAL A 319 5.08 -12.64 4.65
C VAL A 319 3.93 -13.02 3.72
N ARG A 320 3.07 -13.92 4.19
CA ARG A 320 1.87 -14.39 3.50
C ARG A 320 0.59 -14.08 4.26
N TYR A 321 0.68 -13.72 5.54
CA TYR A 321 -0.46 -13.40 6.37
C TYR A 321 -0.20 -12.18 7.26
N LEU A 322 -1.25 -11.41 7.57
CA LEU A 322 -1.12 -10.21 8.41
C LEU A 322 -0.49 -10.45 9.79
N HIS A 323 -0.67 -11.63 10.38
CA HIS A 323 -0.11 -11.95 11.69
C HIS A 323 1.41 -12.18 11.66
N GLU A 324 1.99 -12.39 10.48
CA GLU A 324 3.44 -12.58 10.27
C GLU A 324 4.19 -11.25 10.11
N LEU A 325 3.48 -10.12 9.93
CA LEU A 325 4.08 -8.80 9.85
C LEU A 325 4.94 -8.51 11.08
N THR A 326 6.10 -7.89 10.89
CA THR A 326 6.97 -7.49 11.99
C THR A 326 6.25 -6.59 13.01
N PRO A 327 6.66 -6.59 14.30
CA PRO A 327 6.06 -5.70 15.30
C PRO A 327 6.12 -4.22 14.91
N LYS A 328 7.23 -3.76 14.29
CA LYS A 328 7.41 -2.38 13.81
C LYS A 328 6.32 -2.03 12.80
N THR A 329 6.20 -2.80 11.72
CA THR A 329 5.22 -2.53 10.65
C THR A 329 3.79 -2.63 11.16
N ARG A 330 3.48 -3.62 12.01
CA ARG A 330 2.17 -3.76 12.65
C ARG A 330 1.78 -2.51 13.45
N GLN A 331 2.67 -2.01 14.30
CA GLN A 331 2.43 -0.81 15.10
C GLN A 331 2.19 0.41 14.19
N GLN A 332 2.95 0.52 13.11
CA GLN A 332 2.83 1.62 12.15
C GLN A 332 1.48 1.59 11.41
N LEU A 333 1.08 0.42 10.90
CA LEU A 333 -0.22 0.23 10.27
C LEU A 333 -1.37 0.53 11.24
N GLN A 334 -1.28 0.07 12.50
CA GLN A 334 -2.27 0.42 13.53
C GLN A 334 -2.37 1.94 13.74
N SER A 335 -1.25 2.66 13.74
CA SER A 335 -1.25 4.13 13.84
C SER A 335 -1.95 4.77 12.64
N ILE A 336 -1.64 4.32 11.42
CA ILE A 336 -2.25 4.84 10.19
C ILE A 336 -3.76 4.59 10.19
N TYR A 337 -4.20 3.35 10.46
CA TYR A 337 -5.64 3.02 10.47
C TYR A 337 -6.41 3.80 11.54
N ARG A 338 -5.81 4.10 12.70
CA ARG A 338 -6.45 4.96 13.70
C ARG A 338 -6.69 6.38 13.17
N GLU A 339 -5.77 6.94 12.40
CA GLU A 339 -5.99 8.25 11.78
C GLU A 339 -7.04 8.19 10.67
N ILE A 340 -7.04 7.14 9.84
CA ILE A 340 -8.08 6.95 8.81
C ILE A 340 -9.47 6.85 9.45
N ILE A 341 -9.62 6.13 10.57
CA ILE A 341 -10.89 6.02 11.30
C ILE A 341 -11.38 7.40 11.80
N LYS A 342 -10.49 8.31 12.20
CA LYS A 342 -10.90 9.66 12.61
C LYS A 342 -11.51 10.45 11.46
N ILE A 343 -10.99 10.26 10.24
CA ILE A 343 -11.44 10.96 9.03
C ILE A 343 -12.68 10.28 8.43
N THR A 344 -12.81 8.96 8.59
CA THR A 344 -13.86 8.13 8.00
C THR A 344 -14.48 7.18 9.05
N PRO A 345 -15.17 7.71 10.08
CA PRO A 345 -15.62 6.91 11.23
C PRO A 345 -16.66 5.85 10.88
N ASP A 346 -17.41 6.03 9.80
CA ASP A 346 -18.46 5.11 9.35
C ASP A 346 -17.92 4.01 8.41
N GLU A 347 -16.60 3.96 8.20
CA GLU A 347 -15.97 3.04 7.27
C GLU A 347 -15.59 1.71 7.98
N PRO A 348 -16.28 0.60 7.67
CA PRO A 348 -16.10 -0.65 8.41
C PRO A 348 -14.83 -1.42 8.06
N ALA A 349 -14.24 -1.23 6.86
CA ALA A 349 -13.07 -2.00 6.44
C ALA A 349 -11.83 -1.66 7.27
N THR A 350 -11.64 -0.38 7.60
CA THR A 350 -10.52 0.14 8.39
C THR A 350 -10.61 -0.33 9.83
N VAL A 351 -11.82 -0.31 10.42
CA VAL A 351 -12.05 -0.86 11.76
C VAL A 351 -11.71 -2.35 11.79
N ARG A 352 -12.17 -3.11 10.80
CA ARG A 352 -11.87 -4.53 10.67
C ARG A 352 -10.35 -4.76 10.51
N MET A 353 -9.67 -3.89 9.77
CA MET A 353 -8.23 -3.97 9.57
C MET A 353 -7.46 -3.81 10.87
N LEU A 354 -7.84 -2.81 11.66
CA LEU A 354 -7.25 -2.55 12.96
C LEU A 354 -7.43 -3.74 13.92
N GLN A 355 -8.60 -4.37 13.90
CA GLN A 355 -8.90 -5.59 14.68
C GLN A 355 -8.04 -6.78 14.23
N LEU A 356 -7.85 -6.98 12.92
CA LEU A 356 -7.01 -8.06 12.38
C LEU A 356 -5.54 -7.90 12.77
N LEU A 357 -5.06 -6.67 13.01
CA LEU A 357 -3.74 -6.40 13.57
C LEU A 357 -3.65 -6.58 15.09
N GLY A 358 -4.70 -7.07 15.74
CA GLY A 358 -4.74 -7.32 17.19
C GLY A 358 -4.88 -6.06 18.04
N ALA A 359 -5.20 -4.91 17.45
CA ALA A 359 -5.48 -3.70 18.23
C ALA A 359 -6.91 -3.75 18.79
N GLY A 360 -7.09 -3.32 20.04
CA GLY A 360 -8.41 -3.06 20.59
C GLY A 360 -9.15 -2.01 19.77
N THR A 361 -10.47 -2.18 19.62
CA THR A 361 -11.32 -1.21 18.93
C THR A 361 -11.18 0.15 19.61
N PRO A 362 -10.89 1.25 18.86
CA PRO A 362 -10.84 2.57 19.45
C PRO A 362 -12.19 2.85 20.11
N GLY A 363 -12.16 3.40 21.33
CA GLY A 363 -13.37 3.80 22.02
C GLY A 363 -14.20 4.71 21.10
N LYS A 364 -15.50 4.44 20.98
CA LYS A 364 -16.39 5.22 20.13
C LYS A 364 -16.21 6.70 20.49
N PRO A 365 -15.87 7.60 19.54
CA PRO A 365 -15.70 9.01 19.85
C PRO A 365 -16.97 9.47 20.55
N SER A 366 -16.83 10.01 21.77
CA SER A 366 -17.97 10.60 22.46
C SER A 366 -18.58 11.64 21.53
N ALA A 367 -19.86 11.48 21.20
CA ALA A 367 -20.55 12.42 20.31
C ALA A 367 -20.24 13.86 20.77
N PRO A 368 -19.88 14.78 19.86
CA PRO A 368 -19.61 16.16 20.24
C PRO A 368 -20.84 16.65 21.00
N LYS A 369 -20.66 17.03 22.27
CA LYS A 369 -21.74 17.56 23.10
C LYS A 369 -22.35 18.72 22.31
N SER A 370 -23.60 18.58 21.88
CA SER A 370 -24.26 19.65 21.13
C SER A 370 -24.24 20.88 22.04
N SER A 371 -23.46 21.89 21.69
CA SER A 371 -23.57 23.18 22.33
C SER A 371 -24.95 23.71 21.96
N THR A 372 -25.91 23.54 22.86
CA THR A 372 -27.17 24.28 22.80
C THR A 372 -26.81 25.75 22.84
N VAL A 373 -26.87 26.40 21.68
CA VAL A 373 -26.81 27.86 21.60
C VAL A 373 -28.06 28.36 22.34
N PRO A 374 -27.92 29.12 23.44
CA PRO A 374 -29.07 29.72 24.10
C PRO A 374 -29.75 30.69 23.12
N LYS A 375 -31.07 30.60 23.06
CA LYS A 375 -31.93 31.46 22.22
C LYS A 375 -31.93 32.91 22.67
#